data_AF-A0ABC8RWG0-F1
#
_entry.id   AF-A0ABC8RWG0-F1
#
_cell.length_a   1.000
_cell.length_b   1.000
_cell.length_c   1.000
_cell.angle_alpha   90.00
_cell.angle_beta   90.00
_cell.angle_gamma   90.00
#
_symmetry.space_group_name_H-M   'P 1'
#
loop_
_entity.id
_entity.type
_entity.pdbx_description
1 polymer ?
#
loop_
_entity_poly.entity_id
_entity_poly.type
_entity_poly.pdbx_seq_one_letter_code
_entity_poly.pdbx_strand_id
1 'polypeptide(L)'
;MMKKGTIPLSTYLKIYHIGDYVDVKVNGAVHKGMPHKFYHGRTGRVWNVTKRAIGVEVNKQVGNRIIKKRIHVRVEHVQPSRCTEEFKLRKKKNDQLKADAKARGEIVSTKRRPEGPKPGFMVEGATLETVTPIPYDVVGNRIIKKRIHVRVEHVQPSRCTEEFKLRKKKNDQLKADAKARGEIVSTKRRPEGPKPGFMVEGATLETVTPIPYDVVNDLKGGY
;
A
#
# COMPACT_ATOMS: atom_id res chain seq x y z
N MET A 1 -21.26 2.25 -22.35
CA MET A 1 -22.07 1.69 -23.46
C MET A 1 -21.48 1.93 -24.87
N MET A 2 -20.21 2.37 -24.99
CA MET A 2 -19.62 2.89 -26.25
C MET A 2 -18.95 1.85 -27.18
N LYS A 3 -19.17 0.54 -26.99
CA LYS A 3 -18.51 -0.53 -27.77
C LYS A 3 -19.51 -1.51 -28.37
N LYS A 4 -20.47 -0.99 -29.13
CA LYS A 4 -21.44 -1.78 -29.90
C LYS A 4 -21.12 -1.65 -31.40
N GLY A 5 -21.54 -2.62 -32.21
CA GLY A 5 -21.39 -2.59 -33.67
C GLY A 5 -20.24 -3.43 -34.20
N THR A 6 -19.79 -3.07 -35.42
CA THR A 6 -18.81 -3.83 -36.20
C THR A 6 -17.42 -3.85 -35.54
N ILE A 7 -16.76 -5.00 -35.56
CA ILE A 7 -15.40 -5.18 -35.03
C ILE A 7 -14.40 -4.48 -35.96
N PRO A 8 -13.42 -3.71 -35.42
CA PRO A 8 -12.39 -3.09 -36.26
C PRO A 8 -11.54 -4.13 -36.98
N LEU A 9 -11.19 -3.85 -38.24
CA LEU A 9 -10.38 -4.74 -39.08
C LEU A 9 -9.00 -5.07 -38.49
N SER A 10 -8.47 -4.18 -37.64
CA SER A 10 -7.21 -4.38 -36.93
C SER A 10 -7.17 -5.67 -36.10
N THR A 11 -8.32 -6.15 -35.61
CA THR A 11 -8.40 -7.41 -34.86
C THR A 11 -8.09 -8.60 -35.75
N TYR A 12 -8.58 -8.61 -37.00
CA TYR A 12 -8.38 -9.72 -37.94
C TYR A 12 -6.97 -9.71 -38.55
N LEU A 13 -6.41 -8.53 -38.79
CA LEU A 13 -5.08 -8.36 -39.39
C LEU A 13 -3.93 -8.56 -38.39
N LYS A 14 -4.26 -8.79 -37.11
CA LYS A 14 -3.25 -9.00 -36.07
C LYS A 14 -2.56 -10.35 -36.27
N ILE A 15 -1.24 -10.32 -36.43
CA ILE A 15 -0.43 -11.52 -36.59
C ILE A 15 -0.07 -12.08 -35.20
N TYR A 16 -0.22 -13.39 -35.05
CA TYR A 16 0.15 -14.13 -33.83
C TYR A 16 1.12 -15.25 -34.17
N HIS A 17 2.15 -15.42 -33.34
CA HIS A 17 3.11 -16.50 -33.49
C HIS A 17 2.97 -17.51 -32.36
N ILE A 18 3.47 -18.72 -32.60
CA ILE A 18 3.53 -19.75 -31.57
C ILE A 18 4.43 -19.24 -30.43
N GLY A 19 3.92 -19.35 -29.21
CA GLY A 19 4.62 -18.92 -28.01
C GLY A 19 4.33 -17.50 -27.55
N ASP A 20 3.57 -16.71 -28.30
CA ASP A 20 3.11 -15.38 -27.87
C ASP A 20 2.14 -15.47 -26.69
N TYR A 21 2.15 -14.44 -25.85
CA TYR A 21 1.18 -14.30 -24.76
C TYR A 21 -0.04 -13.54 -25.24
N VAL A 22 -1.21 -14.12 -24.99
CA VAL A 22 -2.49 -13.59 -25.46
C VAL A 22 -3.53 -13.63 -24.35
N ASP A 23 -4.38 -12.62 -24.33
CA ASP A 23 -5.51 -12.50 -23.42
C ASP A 23 -6.78 -12.97 -24.13
N VAL A 24 -7.54 -13.84 -23.46
CA VAL A 24 -8.81 -14.33 -23.97
C VAL A 24 -9.91 -13.37 -23.56
N LYS A 25 -10.35 -12.53 -24.49
CA LYS A 25 -11.41 -11.53 -24.28
C LYS A 25 -12.48 -11.66 -25.34
N VAL A 26 -13.60 -12.25 -24.92
CA VAL A 26 -14.75 -12.50 -25.79
C VAL A 26 -15.35 -11.20 -26.31
N ASN A 27 -15.69 -11.18 -27.59
CA ASN A 27 -16.45 -10.12 -28.23
C ASN A 27 -17.85 -10.65 -28.57
N GLY A 28 -18.87 -10.03 -27.99
CA GLY A 28 -20.27 -10.46 -28.16
C GLY A 28 -20.80 -10.37 -29.58
N ALA A 29 -20.20 -9.54 -30.45
CA ALA A 29 -20.63 -9.39 -31.84
C ALA A 29 -20.42 -10.65 -32.71
N VAL A 30 -19.56 -11.57 -32.29
CA VAL A 30 -19.27 -12.82 -33.01
C VAL A 30 -19.54 -14.01 -32.10
N HIS A 31 -20.57 -14.80 -32.42
CA HIS A 31 -20.97 -15.94 -31.59
C HIS A 31 -20.11 -17.19 -31.81
N LYS A 32 -19.51 -17.34 -33.00
CA LYS A 32 -18.77 -18.56 -33.36
C LYS A 32 -17.37 -18.55 -32.73
N GLY A 33 -16.96 -19.69 -32.18
CA GLY A 33 -15.62 -19.87 -31.62
C GLY A 33 -15.38 -19.13 -30.31
N MET A 34 -16.47 -18.73 -29.64
CA MET A 34 -16.44 -18.20 -28.29
C MET A 34 -15.92 -19.29 -27.31
N PRO A 35 -14.96 -18.96 -26.45
CA PRO A 35 -14.55 -19.83 -25.36
C PRO A 35 -15.61 -19.87 -24.25
N HIS A 36 -15.58 -20.93 -23.44
CA HIS A 36 -16.39 -20.98 -22.23
C HIS A 36 -16.05 -19.81 -21.28
N LYS A 37 -17.07 -19.25 -20.61
CA LYS A 37 -16.97 -18.05 -19.74
C LYS A 37 -15.83 -18.08 -18.73
N PHE A 38 -15.46 -19.27 -18.24
CA PHE A 38 -14.33 -19.48 -17.33
C PHE A 38 -13.00 -18.93 -17.86
N TYR A 39 -12.77 -19.03 -19.18
CA TYR A 39 -11.51 -18.60 -19.80
C TYR A 39 -11.50 -17.12 -20.14
N HIS A 40 -12.63 -16.41 -20.01
CA HIS A 40 -12.66 -14.97 -20.24
C HIS A 40 -11.76 -14.24 -19.22
N GLY A 41 -10.95 -13.31 -19.69
CA GLY A 41 -9.99 -12.56 -18.89
C GLY A 41 -8.74 -13.36 -18.48
N ARG A 42 -8.57 -14.59 -18.97
CA ARG A 42 -7.34 -15.36 -18.73
C ARG A 42 -6.31 -15.08 -19.80
N THR A 43 -5.06 -14.92 -19.37
CA THR A 43 -3.89 -14.91 -20.25
C THR A 43 -3.41 -16.34 -20.47
N GLY A 44 -3.07 -16.65 -21.71
CA GLY A 44 -2.49 -17.93 -22.09
C GLY A 44 -1.36 -17.75 -23.10
N ARG A 45 -0.77 -18.89 -23.48
CA ARG A 45 0.28 -18.94 -24.50
C ARG A 45 -0.26 -19.59 -25.76
N VAL A 46 0.05 -19.03 -26.93
CA VAL A 46 -0.32 -19.62 -28.22
C VAL A 46 0.46 -20.94 -28.40
N TRP A 47 -0.25 -22.04 -28.59
CA TRP A 47 0.35 -23.36 -28.86
C TRP A 47 0.19 -23.79 -30.31
N ASN A 48 -0.84 -23.30 -31.01
CA ASN A 48 -1.10 -23.59 -32.41
C ASN A 48 -1.83 -22.43 -33.07
N VAL A 49 -1.64 -22.25 -34.38
CA VAL A 49 -2.30 -21.23 -35.18
C VAL A 49 -3.02 -21.93 -36.34
N THR A 50 -4.30 -21.65 -36.50
CA THR A 50 -5.14 -22.19 -37.58
C THR A 50 -5.69 -21.04 -38.44
N LYS A 51 -6.31 -21.36 -39.59
CA LYS A 51 -6.79 -20.36 -40.55
C LYS A 51 -7.67 -19.24 -39.96
N ARG A 52 -8.51 -19.55 -38.96
CA ARG A 52 -9.47 -18.60 -38.37
C ARG A 52 -9.42 -18.55 -36.84
N ALA A 53 -8.60 -19.38 -36.21
CA ALA A 53 -8.56 -19.52 -34.77
C ALA A 53 -7.15 -19.77 -34.26
N ILE A 54 -6.97 -19.44 -32.99
CA ILE A 54 -5.73 -19.58 -32.26
C ILE A 54 -5.96 -20.64 -31.19
N GLY A 55 -5.04 -21.60 -31.14
CA GLY A 55 -4.93 -22.53 -30.03
C GLY A 55 -4.22 -21.84 -28.87
N VAL A 56 -4.92 -21.63 -27.77
CA VAL A 56 -4.37 -21.02 -26.55
C VAL A 56 -4.28 -22.05 -25.44
N GLU A 57 -3.13 -22.15 -24.78
CA GLU A 57 -2.91 -22.96 -23.60
C GLU A 57 -3.10 -22.07 -22.36
N VAL A 58 -4.09 -22.41 -21.54
CA VAL A 58 -4.50 -21.65 -20.35
C VAL A 58 -4.52 -22.57 -19.13
N ASN A 59 -4.02 -22.09 -18.00
CA ASN A 59 -4.11 -22.81 -16.73
C ASN A 59 -5.54 -22.73 -16.17
N LYS A 60 -6.12 -23.87 -15.87
CA LYS A 60 -7.42 -24.00 -15.20
C LYS A 60 -7.27 -24.80 -13.92
N GLN A 61 -7.75 -24.24 -12.82
CA GLN A 61 -7.90 -25.00 -11.58
C GLN A 61 -9.10 -25.95 -11.69
N VAL A 62 -8.87 -27.22 -11.40
CA VAL A 62 -9.88 -28.28 -11.37
C VAL A 62 -9.76 -29.02 -10.05
N GLY A 63 -10.66 -28.71 -9.11
CA GLY A 63 -10.53 -29.15 -7.73
C GLY A 63 -9.22 -28.65 -7.11
N ASN A 64 -8.39 -29.59 -6.65
CA ASN A 64 -7.17 -29.29 -5.89
C ASN A 64 -5.92 -29.09 -6.77
N ARG A 65 -6.02 -29.27 -8.09
CA ARG A 65 -4.87 -29.19 -9.01
C ARG A 65 -5.05 -28.18 -10.12
N ILE A 66 -3.94 -27.63 -10.61
CA ILE A 66 -3.89 -26.74 -11.77
C ILE A 66 -3.54 -27.58 -13.00
N ILE A 67 -4.42 -27.56 -13.99
CA ILE A 67 -4.26 -28.31 -15.25
C ILE A 67 -4.15 -27.32 -16.40
N LYS A 68 -3.20 -27.56 -17.29
CA LYS A 68 -3.11 -26.85 -18.58
C LYS A 68 -4.22 -27.33 -19.50
N LYS A 69 -5.10 -26.42 -19.92
CA LYS A 69 -6.16 -26.69 -20.88
C LYS A 69 -5.83 -25.98 -22.18
N ARG A 70 -5.92 -26.72 -23.29
CA ARG A 70 -5.79 -26.19 -24.64
C ARG A 70 -7.19 -25.91 -25.18
N ILE A 71 -7.40 -24.68 -25.62
CA ILE A 71 -8.66 -24.21 -26.18
C ILE A 71 -8.41 -23.63 -27.58
N HIS A 72 -9.34 -23.86 -28.50
CA HIS A 72 -9.36 -23.16 -29.78
C HIS A 72 -10.31 -21.98 -29.69
N VAL A 73 -9.79 -20.79 -29.94
CA VAL A 73 -10.53 -19.53 -29.81
C VAL A 73 -10.30 -18.72 -31.07
N ARG A 74 -11.36 -18.13 -31.65
CA ARG A 74 -11.17 -17.31 -32.85
C ARG A 74 -10.48 -15.99 -32.55
N VAL A 75 -9.84 -15.40 -33.57
CA VAL A 75 -9.00 -14.20 -33.45
C VAL A 75 -9.79 -13.01 -32.87
N GLU A 76 -11.08 -12.93 -33.14
CA GLU A 76 -12.02 -11.91 -32.63
C GLU A 76 -12.14 -11.90 -31.10
N HIS A 77 -11.80 -13.01 -30.44
CA HIS A 77 -11.90 -13.19 -29.00
C HIS A 77 -10.53 -13.24 -28.32
N VAL A 78 -9.46 -12.94 -29.06
CA VAL A 78 -8.09 -12.96 -28.58
C VAL A 78 -7.50 -11.57 -28.70
N GLN A 79 -6.76 -11.13 -27.69
CA GLN A 79 -6.02 -9.87 -27.69
C GLN A 79 -4.55 -10.17 -27.39
N PRO A 80 -3.59 -9.46 -28.02
CA PRO A 80 -2.20 -9.56 -27.62
C PRO A 80 -2.03 -9.06 -26.18
N SER A 81 -1.30 -9.80 -25.36
CA SER A 81 -1.05 -9.36 -23.99
C SER A 81 0.16 -8.43 -23.92
N ARG A 82 0.01 -7.29 -23.23
CA ARG A 82 1.10 -6.32 -23.04
C ARG A 82 2.07 -6.73 -21.93
N CYS A 83 1.80 -7.82 -21.21
CA CYS A 83 2.59 -8.26 -20.06
C CYS A 83 4.08 -8.52 -20.37
N THR A 84 4.40 -8.87 -21.62
CA THR A 84 5.79 -9.16 -22.03
C THR A 84 6.47 -8.01 -22.76
N GLU A 85 5.75 -6.95 -23.16
CA GLU A 85 6.30 -5.84 -23.94
C GLU A 85 7.39 -5.10 -23.14
N GLU A 86 7.06 -4.68 -21.91
CA GLU A 86 8.01 -3.99 -21.01
C GLU A 86 9.22 -4.88 -20.69
N PHE A 87 9.00 -6.17 -20.45
CA PHE A 87 10.07 -7.12 -20.18
C PHE A 87 11.04 -7.25 -21.36
N LYS A 88 10.53 -7.36 -22.60
CA LYS A 88 11.34 -7.45 -23.82
C LYS A 88 12.15 -6.16 -24.03
N LEU A 89 11.52 -5.00 -23.86
CA LEU A 89 12.19 -3.69 -23.96
C LEU A 89 13.30 -3.56 -22.91
N ARG A 90 13.02 -3.96 -21.66
CA ARG A 90 14.01 -3.95 -20.58
C ARG A 90 15.16 -4.91 -20.82
N LYS A 91 14.89 -6.10 -21.37
CA LYS A 91 15.95 -7.05 -21.75
C LYS A 91 16.89 -6.42 -22.77
N LYS A 92 16.34 -5.82 -23.83
CA LYS A 92 17.12 -5.12 -24.87
C LYS A 92 17.96 -3.98 -24.27
N LYS A 93 17.37 -3.14 -23.41
CA LYS A 93 18.08 -2.07 -22.71
C LYS A 93 19.21 -2.61 -21.82
N ASN A 94 18.96 -3.68 -21.09
CA ASN A 94 19.96 -4.30 -20.23
C ASN A 94 21.13 -4.91 -21.04
N ASP A 95 20.83 -5.53 -22.18
CA ASP A 95 21.86 -6.12 -23.05
C ASP A 95 22.73 -5.02 -23.68
N GLN A 96 22.14 -3.88 -24.07
CA GLN A 96 22.88 -2.69 -24.51
C GLN A 96 23.79 -2.15 -23.40
N LEU A 97 23.26 -1.92 -22.19
CA LEU A 97 24.05 -1.42 -21.06
C LEU A 97 25.23 -2.34 -20.70
N LYS A 98 25.08 -3.66 -20.85
CA LYS A 98 26.16 -4.62 -20.64
C LYS A 98 27.22 -4.54 -21.74
N ALA A 99 26.81 -4.38 -23.00
CA ALA A 99 27.73 -4.22 -24.11
C ALA A 99 28.55 -2.92 -23.97
N ASP A 100 27.90 -1.81 -23.63
CA ASP A 100 28.54 -0.52 -23.42
C ASP A 100 29.51 -0.55 -22.23
N ALA A 101 29.09 -1.15 -21.11
CA ALA A 101 29.95 -1.34 -19.94
C ALA A 101 31.18 -2.19 -20.27
N LYS A 102 31.01 -3.27 -21.04
CA LYS A 102 32.13 -4.11 -21.51
C LYS A 102 33.09 -3.33 -22.41
N ALA A 103 32.58 -2.47 -23.28
CA ALA A 103 33.41 -1.60 -24.12
C ALA A 103 34.21 -0.57 -23.29
N ARG A 104 33.63 -0.04 -22.20
CA ARG A 104 34.31 0.87 -21.26
C ARG A 104 35.21 0.17 -20.23
N GLY A 105 35.12 -1.16 -20.10
CA GLY A 105 35.82 -1.93 -19.06
C GLY A 105 35.20 -1.84 -17.67
N GLU A 106 33.95 -1.37 -17.56
CA GLU A 106 33.21 -1.23 -16.30
C GLU A 106 32.34 -2.46 -16.01
N ILE A 107 32.13 -2.77 -14.73
CA ILE A 107 31.18 -3.82 -14.30
C ILE A 107 29.88 -3.16 -13.86
N VAL A 108 28.80 -3.39 -14.61
CA VAL A 108 27.47 -2.80 -14.34
C VAL A 108 26.46 -3.85 -13.86
N SER A 109 25.73 -3.53 -12.79
CA SER A 109 24.62 -4.36 -12.29
C SER A 109 23.28 -3.92 -12.88
N THR A 110 22.65 -4.77 -13.71
CA THR A 110 21.34 -4.50 -14.34
C THR A 110 20.15 -5.07 -13.56
N LYS A 111 20.33 -5.41 -12.27
CA LYS A 111 19.26 -5.93 -11.41
C LYS A 111 18.36 -4.78 -10.95
N ARG A 112 17.06 -5.04 -10.83
CA ARG A 112 16.10 -4.09 -10.24
C ARG A 112 16.34 -4.01 -8.74
N ARG A 113 16.28 -2.80 -8.17
CA ARG A 113 16.30 -2.57 -6.72
C ARG A 113 14.91 -2.11 -6.28
N PRO A 114 14.45 -2.50 -5.07
CA PRO A 114 13.26 -1.88 -4.49
C PRO A 114 13.52 -0.40 -4.23
N GLU A 115 12.44 0.35 -4.01
CA GLU A 115 12.55 1.76 -3.62
C GLU A 115 13.33 1.87 -2.30
N GLY A 116 14.34 2.73 -2.28
CA GLY A 116 15.13 3.01 -1.08
C GLY A 116 14.43 4.01 -0.16
N PRO A 117 14.98 4.27 1.04
CA PRO A 117 14.53 5.40 1.84
C PRO A 117 14.66 6.69 1.02
N LYS A 118 13.67 7.58 1.14
CA LYS A 118 13.71 8.87 0.46
C LYS A 118 14.96 9.63 0.93
N PRO A 119 15.73 10.25 0.01
CA PRO A 119 16.83 11.11 0.40
C PRO A 119 16.30 12.31 1.21
N GLY A 120 17.16 12.90 2.05
CA GLY A 120 16.86 14.18 2.68
C GLY A 120 16.61 15.25 1.61
N PHE A 121 15.60 16.09 1.82
CA PHE A 121 15.26 17.18 0.89
C PHE A 121 15.02 18.46 1.69
N MET A 122 15.56 19.58 1.21
CA MET A 122 15.32 20.90 1.77
C MET A 122 13.98 21.45 1.33
N VAL A 123 13.25 22.01 2.29
CA VAL A 123 12.00 22.72 2.07
C VAL A 123 12.31 24.20 2.27
N GLU A 124 12.32 24.96 1.18
CA GLU A 124 12.49 26.42 1.23
C GLU A 124 11.12 27.10 1.19
N GLY A 125 10.93 28.13 2.03
CA GLY A 125 9.76 29.03 1.96
C GLY A 125 8.42 28.44 2.38
N ALA A 126 8.38 27.35 3.16
CA ALA A 126 7.13 26.82 3.69
C ALA A 126 6.63 27.68 4.86
N THR A 127 5.45 28.29 4.71
CA THR A 127 4.68 28.82 5.84
C THR A 127 4.18 27.64 6.68
N LEU A 128 4.74 27.49 7.88
CA LEU A 128 4.38 26.40 8.79
C LEU A 128 3.13 26.80 9.57
N GLU A 129 1.97 26.29 9.16
CA GLU A 129 0.74 26.43 9.95
C GLU A 129 0.77 25.44 11.12
N THR A 130 0.76 25.97 12.34
CA THR A 130 0.71 25.14 13.56
C THR A 130 -0.74 24.77 13.86
N VAL A 131 -1.16 23.57 13.48
CA VAL A 131 -2.49 23.04 13.79
C VAL A 131 -2.49 22.40 15.19
N THR A 132 -3.22 22.99 16.13
CA THR A 132 -3.46 22.38 17.45
C THR A 132 -4.71 21.48 17.40
N PRO A 133 -4.69 20.28 18.00
CA PRO A 133 -5.88 19.45 18.07
C PRO A 133 -6.92 20.11 18.99
N ILE A 134 -8.16 20.20 18.52
CA ILE A 134 -9.29 20.67 19.34
C ILE A 134 -9.57 19.59 20.41
N PRO A 135 -9.65 19.95 21.71
CA PRO A 135 -10.05 19.01 22.74
C PRO A 135 -11.47 18.51 22.51
N TYR A 136 -11.73 17.21 22.78
CA TYR A 136 -13.08 16.66 22.71
C TYR A 136 -13.98 17.32 23.76
N ASP A 137 -15.01 18.05 23.33
CA ASP A 137 -16.10 18.46 24.21
C ASP A 137 -17.00 17.26 24.51
N VAL A 138 -16.96 16.80 25.75
CA VAL A 138 -17.91 15.80 26.26
C VAL A 138 -19.21 16.53 26.61
N VAL A 139 -20.06 16.75 25.61
CA VAL A 139 -21.42 17.24 25.86
C VAL A 139 -22.21 16.11 26.54
N GLY A 140 -22.37 16.24 27.86
CA GLY A 140 -23.37 15.51 28.64
C GLY A 140 -22.93 14.13 29.16
N ASN A 141 -22.19 14.10 30.27
CA ASN A 141 -22.36 13.10 31.33
C ASN A 141 -21.60 13.52 32.60
N ARG A 142 -22.32 13.97 33.65
CA ARG A 142 -21.77 14.15 35.00
C ARG A 142 -21.39 12.78 35.56
N ILE A 143 -20.09 12.48 35.65
CA ILE A 143 -19.59 11.28 36.34
C ILE A 143 -19.73 11.50 37.86
N ILE A 144 -20.81 10.99 38.46
CA ILE A 144 -20.96 10.94 39.92
C ILE A 144 -20.23 9.69 40.44
N LYS A 145 -19.24 9.87 41.32
CA LYS A 145 -18.59 8.76 42.02
C LYS A 145 -19.60 8.08 42.96
N LYS A 146 -20.09 6.89 42.62
CA LYS A 146 -20.85 6.04 43.55
C LYS A 146 -19.89 5.15 44.34
N ARG A 147 -20.01 5.17 45.67
CA ARG A 147 -19.29 4.24 46.55
C ARG A 147 -20.12 2.95 46.63
N ILE A 148 -19.64 1.88 46.01
CA ILE A 148 -20.30 0.56 46.00
C ILE A 148 -19.55 -0.34 46.99
N HIS A 149 -20.25 -0.91 47.96
CA HIS A 149 -19.70 -1.95 48.83
C HIS A 149 -19.93 -3.30 48.15
N VAL A 150 -18.85 -3.94 47.68
CA VAL A 150 -18.89 -5.25 47.03
C VAL A 150 -18.20 -6.26 47.93
N ARG A 151 -18.78 -7.47 48.07
CA ARG A 151 -18.13 -8.57 48.80
C ARG A 151 -16.83 -8.98 48.09
N VAL A 152 -15.78 -9.23 48.87
CA VAL A 152 -14.41 -9.46 48.39
C VAL A 152 -14.32 -10.60 47.36
N GLU A 153 -15.20 -11.58 47.47
CA GLU A 153 -15.35 -12.72 46.55
C GLU A 153 -15.66 -12.34 45.08
N HIS A 154 -16.18 -11.12 44.82
CA HIS A 154 -16.48 -10.62 43.48
C HIS A 154 -15.51 -9.55 42.98
N VAL A 155 -14.38 -9.34 43.67
CA VAL A 155 -13.38 -8.31 43.31
C VAL A 155 -12.12 -8.98 42.77
N GLN A 156 -11.85 -8.85 41.47
CA GLN A 156 -10.52 -9.17 40.92
C GLN A 156 -9.57 -7.98 41.12
N PRO A 157 -8.39 -8.16 41.74
CA PRO A 157 -7.43 -7.08 41.92
C PRO A 157 -6.85 -6.63 40.57
N SER A 158 -6.76 -5.31 40.39
CA SER A 158 -6.20 -4.72 39.17
C SER A 158 -4.68 -4.93 39.05
N ARG A 159 -4.23 -5.33 37.85
CA ARG A 159 -2.80 -5.53 37.53
C ARG A 159 -1.99 -4.23 37.36
N CYS A 160 -2.63 -3.07 37.41
CA CYS A 160 -1.94 -1.78 37.29
C CYS A 160 -1.02 -1.48 38.49
N THR A 161 -1.37 -1.96 39.68
CA THR A 161 -0.50 -1.88 40.87
C THR A 161 0.70 -2.82 40.78
N GLU A 162 0.60 -3.90 40.01
CA GLU A 162 1.69 -4.87 39.86
C GLU A 162 2.82 -4.28 39.02
N GLU A 163 2.52 -3.60 37.91
CA GLU A 163 3.52 -2.91 37.09
C GLU A 163 4.28 -1.84 37.88
N PHE A 164 3.57 -1.08 38.72
CA PHE A 164 4.19 -0.07 39.59
C PHE A 164 5.15 -0.70 40.61
N LYS A 165 4.74 -1.80 41.26
CA LYS A 165 5.56 -2.53 42.24
C LYS A 165 6.80 -3.15 41.58
N LEU A 166 6.64 -3.73 40.39
CA LEU A 166 7.72 -4.38 39.64
C LEU A 166 8.75 -3.34 39.16
N ARG A 167 8.29 -2.17 38.72
CA ARG A 167 9.13 -1.01 38.42
C ARG A 167 9.90 -0.51 39.65
N LYS A 168 9.27 -0.45 40.82
CA LYS A 168 9.93 -0.05 42.06
C LYS A 168 11.09 -1.00 42.38
N LYS A 169 10.85 -2.32 42.33
CA LYS A 169 11.90 -3.34 42.50
C LYS A 169 13.06 -3.16 41.51
N LYS A 170 12.77 -2.90 40.23
CA LYS A 170 13.79 -2.65 39.20
C LYS A 170 14.61 -1.37 39.47
N ASN A 171 13.95 -0.30 39.89
CA ASN A 171 14.62 0.95 40.25
C ASN A 171 15.49 0.81 41.51
N ASP A 172 15.04 0.02 42.49
CA ASP A 172 15.78 -0.26 43.71
C ASP A 172 17.05 -1.07 43.42
N GLN A 173 16.97 -2.07 42.52
CA GLN A 173 18.15 -2.79 42.02
C GLN A 173 19.14 -1.87 41.30
N LEU A 174 18.66 -1.04 40.36
CA LEU A 174 19.51 -0.09 39.63
C LEU A 174 20.24 0.89 40.56
N LYS A 175 19.59 1.32 41.64
CA LYS A 175 20.23 2.18 42.65
C LYS A 175 21.25 1.43 43.49
N ALA A 176 20.98 0.17 43.85
CA ALA A 176 21.92 -0.67 44.60
C ALA A 176 23.20 -0.93 43.77
N ASP A 177 23.05 -1.28 42.50
CA ASP A 177 24.18 -1.53 41.58
C ASP A 177 25.00 -0.25 41.33
N ALA A 178 24.33 0.88 41.13
CA ALA A 178 25.00 2.18 40.97
C ALA A 178 25.76 2.58 42.25
N LYS A 179 25.18 2.35 43.43
CA LYS A 179 25.85 2.58 44.71
C LYS A 179 27.07 1.68 44.89
N ALA A 180 27.00 0.42 44.48
CA ALA A 180 28.14 -0.51 44.50
C ALA A 180 29.27 -0.06 43.56
N ARG A 181 28.95 0.58 42.43
CA ARG A 181 29.91 1.18 41.49
C ARG A 181 30.37 2.59 41.85
N GLY A 182 29.80 3.22 42.89
CA GLY A 182 30.10 4.60 43.27
C GLY A 182 29.49 5.67 42.35
N GLU A 183 28.52 5.31 41.52
CA GLU A 183 27.88 6.18 40.52
C GLU A 183 26.53 6.72 41.03
N ILE A 184 26.18 7.96 40.67
CA ILE A 184 24.87 8.55 40.97
C ILE A 184 23.95 8.40 39.75
N VAL A 185 22.88 7.60 39.85
CA VAL A 185 21.95 7.32 38.75
C VAL A 185 20.56 7.94 38.99
N SER A 186 20.06 8.67 37.99
CA SER A 186 18.69 9.20 37.99
C SER A 186 17.70 8.19 37.41
N THR A 187 16.76 7.71 38.24
CA THR A 187 15.68 6.77 37.86
C THR A 187 14.38 7.49 37.45
N LYS A 188 14.42 8.82 37.28
CA LYS A 188 13.27 9.59 36.81
C LYS A 188 12.97 9.22 35.35
N ARG A 189 11.70 8.99 35.02
CA ARG A 189 11.27 8.77 33.63
C ARG A 189 11.64 10.00 32.82
N ARG A 190 12.47 9.80 31.80
CA ARG A 190 12.63 10.77 30.72
C ARG A 190 11.62 10.38 29.63
N PRO A 191 10.83 11.32 29.08
CA PRO A 191 10.03 11.02 27.90
C PRO A 191 10.96 10.57 26.76
N GLU A 192 10.48 9.68 25.88
CA GLU A 192 11.21 9.35 24.67
C GLU A 192 11.47 10.64 23.89
N GLY A 193 12.74 10.91 23.58
CA GLY A 193 13.13 12.10 22.83
C GLY A 193 12.66 12.01 21.37
N PRO A 194 12.43 13.15 20.69
CA PRO A 194 12.09 13.16 19.27
C PRO A 194 13.21 12.51 18.42
N LYS A 195 12.84 11.90 17.28
CA LYS A 195 13.82 11.55 16.24
C LYS A 195 14.61 12.83 15.85
N PRO A 196 15.93 12.75 15.61
CA PRO A 196 16.73 13.93 15.28
C PRO A 196 16.16 14.64 14.05
N GLY A 197 15.95 15.96 14.18
CA GLY A 197 15.20 16.79 13.23
C GLY A 197 15.98 17.20 11.98
N PHE A 198 15.21 17.65 10.98
CA PHE A 198 15.61 18.27 9.73
C PHE A 198 15.43 19.81 9.87
N MET A 199 16.38 20.62 9.39
CA MET A 199 16.31 22.09 9.51
C MET A 199 15.61 22.75 8.31
N VAL A 200 14.78 23.76 8.60
CA VAL A 200 14.16 24.68 7.62
C VAL A 200 14.58 26.10 8.00
N GLU A 201 15.40 26.75 7.19
CA GLU A 201 15.78 28.15 7.38
C GLU A 201 14.80 29.08 6.63
N GLY A 202 14.30 30.13 7.31
CA GLY A 202 13.57 31.24 6.68
C GLY A 202 12.03 31.19 6.68
N ALA A 203 11.37 30.32 7.46
CA ALA A 203 9.91 30.29 7.53
C ALA A 203 9.33 31.37 8.48
N THR A 204 8.48 32.27 7.98
CA THR A 204 7.66 33.18 8.78
C THR A 204 6.38 32.46 9.27
N LEU A 205 6.15 32.45 10.58
CA LEU A 205 4.99 31.81 11.22
C LEU A 205 3.81 32.79 11.30
N GLU A 206 2.74 32.55 10.54
CA GLU A 206 1.45 33.24 10.74
C GLU A 206 0.52 32.34 11.56
N THR A 207 0.01 32.85 12.69
CA THR A 207 -0.93 32.13 13.55
C THR A 207 -2.35 32.52 13.17
N VAL A 208 -3.07 31.66 12.46
CA VAL A 208 -4.51 31.85 12.22
C VAL A 208 -5.28 31.16 13.35
N THR A 209 -5.85 31.94 14.25
CA THR A 209 -6.81 31.44 15.24
C THR A 209 -8.20 31.36 14.61
N PRO A 210 -8.79 30.16 14.41
CA PRO A 210 -10.19 30.08 13.99
C PRO A 210 -11.06 30.65 15.11
N ILE A 211 -11.85 31.67 14.79
CA ILE A 211 -12.87 32.22 15.69
C ILE A 211 -13.90 31.09 15.91
N PRO A 212 -14.15 30.66 17.16
CA PRO A 212 -15.25 29.73 17.43
C PRO A 212 -16.56 30.42 17.02
N TYR A 213 -17.39 29.74 16.22
CA TYR A 213 -18.74 30.21 15.94
C TYR A 213 -19.47 30.43 17.27
N ASP A 214 -19.78 31.68 17.61
CA ASP A 214 -20.69 32.02 18.69
C ASP A 214 -22.05 31.40 18.37
N VAL A 215 -22.38 30.32 19.07
CA VAL A 215 -23.74 29.78 19.11
C VAL A 215 -24.57 30.62 20.09
N VAL A 216 -24.64 31.94 19.90
CA VAL A 216 -25.66 32.81 20.52
C VAL A 216 -25.84 34.08 19.66
N ASN A 217 -26.74 34.02 18.67
CA ASN A 217 -27.64 35.12 18.29
C ASN A 217 -28.60 34.65 17.19
N ASP A 218 -29.50 33.74 17.53
CA ASP A 218 -30.70 33.47 16.71
C ASP A 218 -31.94 33.31 17.59
N LEU A 219 -32.02 34.08 18.68
CA LEU A 219 -33.25 34.23 19.47
C LEU A 219 -33.33 35.64 20.07
N LYS A 220 -33.74 36.63 19.25
CA LYS A 220 -34.58 37.78 19.64
C LYS A 220 -34.89 38.70 18.43
N GLY A 221 -36.04 38.44 17.80
CA GLY A 221 -37.13 39.40 17.57
C GLY A 221 -37.02 40.50 16.49
N GLY A 222 -37.89 40.40 15.48
CA GLY A 222 -38.82 41.46 15.07
C GLY A 222 -38.35 42.55 14.11
N TYR A 223 -38.58 42.38 12.81
CA TYR A 223 -39.70 42.92 12.00
C TYR A 223 -39.72 42.18 10.65
#